data_AF-A0A955V9P3-F1
#
_entry.id   AF-A0A955V9P3-F1
#
_cell.length_a   1.000
_cell.length_b   1.000
_cell.length_c   1.000
_cell.angle_alpha   90.00
_cell.angle_beta   90.00
_cell.angle_gamma   90.00
#
_symmetry.space_group_name_H-M   'P 1'
#
loop_
_entity.id
_entity.type
_entity.pdbx_description
1 polymer ?
#
loop_
_entity_poly.entity_id
_entity_poly.type
_entity_poly.pdbx_seq_one_letter_code
_entity_poly.pdbx_strand_id
1 'polypeptide(L)'
;MRNLVGKEMTCFCKSKHFELGYEGGGVYLGPKNEPITDLMDMNCYVCTASYYTREGEPIPFCPNCGHWDRKRFNAQEEIVEALRGQDFGWLKGTGNKPFLVQTWSDKDWQLKFAPDGPTLDRSGSYQKVVAY
;
A
#
# COMPACT_ATOMS: atom_id res chain seq x y z
N MET A 1 31.63 5.52 -13.12
CA MET A 1 30.34 5.10 -12.53
C MET A 1 29.30 5.15 -13.63
N ARG A 2 28.60 4.04 -13.91
CA ARG A 2 27.41 4.08 -14.76
C ARG A 2 26.26 4.55 -13.87
N ASN A 3 25.65 5.68 -14.19
CA ASN A 3 24.42 6.11 -13.54
C ASN A 3 23.36 5.05 -13.86
N LEU A 4 22.71 4.51 -12.82
CA LEU A 4 21.51 3.72 -13.00
C LEU A 4 20.46 4.68 -13.59
N VAL A 5 20.00 4.38 -14.79
CA VAL A 5 18.92 5.11 -15.48
C VAL A 5 17.87 4.07 -15.82
N GLY A 6 16.68 4.21 -15.25
CA GLY A 6 15.61 3.22 -15.41
C GLY A 6 14.37 3.53 -14.59
N LYS A 7 13.25 2.87 -14.94
CA LYS A 7 12.06 2.82 -14.09
C LYS A 7 12.36 1.91 -12.91
N GLU A 8 12.54 2.47 -11.73
CA GLU A 8 13.05 1.70 -10.60
C GLU A 8 11.94 1.30 -9.62
N MET A 9 10.98 2.17 -9.30
CA MET A 9 10.09 1.97 -8.14
C MET A 9 8.71 2.64 -8.31
N THR A 10 7.69 2.15 -7.60
CA THR A 10 6.34 2.76 -7.56
C THR A 10 6.19 3.66 -6.32
N CYS A 11 5.70 4.88 -6.54
CA CYS A 11 5.25 5.79 -5.48
C CYS A 11 3.75 5.62 -5.26
N PHE A 12 3.34 5.51 -4.00
CA PHE A 12 1.96 5.32 -3.59
C PHE A 12 1.51 6.52 -2.77
N CYS A 13 0.48 7.21 -3.26
CA CYS A 13 -0.18 8.31 -2.57
C CYS A 13 -1.61 7.90 -2.23
N LYS A 14 -2.31 8.72 -1.44
CA LYS A 14 -3.71 8.46 -1.11
C LYS A 14 -4.59 8.36 -2.38
N SER A 15 -4.57 9.35 -3.26
CA SER A 15 -5.46 9.41 -4.43
C SER A 15 -4.93 8.76 -5.71
N LYS A 16 -3.66 8.33 -5.74
CA LYS A 16 -3.02 7.78 -6.94
C LYS A 16 -1.75 6.99 -6.62
N HIS A 17 -1.31 6.17 -7.57
CA HIS A 17 0.03 5.60 -7.63
C HIS A 17 0.68 5.92 -8.98
N PHE A 18 2.01 5.91 -9.03
CA PHE A 18 2.76 6.12 -10.27
C PHE A 18 4.19 5.60 -10.18
N GLU A 19 4.77 5.28 -11.33
CA GLU A 19 6.17 4.88 -11.43
C GLU A 19 7.11 6.08 -11.34
N LEU A 20 8.25 5.87 -10.69
CA LEU A 20 9.35 6.83 -10.61
C LEU A 20 10.42 6.47 -11.63
N GLY A 21 10.87 7.49 -12.37
CA GLY A 21 12.14 7.43 -13.11
C GLY A 21 13.30 7.83 -12.21
N TYR A 22 14.46 7.22 -12.40
CA TYR A 22 15.70 7.65 -11.74
C TYR A 22 16.72 8.13 -12.79
N GLU A 23 17.25 9.34 -12.61
CA GLU A 23 18.24 9.93 -13.52
C GLU A 23 19.67 9.98 -12.93
N GLY A 24 19.87 9.39 -11.75
CA GLY A 24 21.13 9.47 -11.01
C GLY A 24 21.18 10.68 -10.08
N GLY A 25 22.22 10.72 -9.23
CA GLY A 25 22.45 11.85 -8.30
C GLY A 25 21.35 12.05 -7.24
N GLY A 26 20.51 11.05 -6.97
CA GLY A 26 19.39 11.16 -6.04
C GLY A 26 18.14 11.84 -6.61
N VAL A 27 18.10 12.10 -7.93
CA VAL A 27 16.96 12.75 -8.58
C VAL A 27 15.96 11.71 -9.07
N TYR A 28 14.74 11.78 -8.53
CA TYR A 28 13.60 10.99 -8.97
C TYR A 28 12.65 11.85 -9.80
N LEU A 29 12.17 11.27 -10.89
CA LEU A 29 11.23 11.89 -11.81
C LEU A 29 9.85 11.25 -11.71
N GLY A 30 8.83 12.08 -11.80
CA GLY A 30 7.44 11.65 -11.98
C GLY A 30 7.11 11.24 -13.41
N PRO A 31 5.84 10.88 -13.67
CA PRO A 31 5.40 10.39 -14.98
C PRO A 31 5.50 11.38 -16.14
N LYS A 32 5.65 12.68 -15.84
CA LYS A 32 5.81 13.74 -16.84
C LYS A 32 7.27 14.25 -16.89
N ASN A 33 8.21 13.45 -16.38
CA ASN A 33 9.63 13.80 -16.24
C ASN A 33 9.87 15.05 -15.39
N GLU A 34 8.97 15.33 -14.45
CA GLU A 34 9.13 16.39 -13.46
C GLU A 34 9.93 15.89 -12.24
N PRO A 35 10.90 16.67 -11.72
CA PRO A 35 11.58 16.30 -10.48
C PRO A 35 10.60 16.22 -9.31
N ILE A 36 10.78 15.21 -8.47
CA ILE A 36 10.06 15.06 -7.22
C ILE A 36 11.01 15.29 -6.04
N THR A 37 10.66 16.25 -5.18
CA THR A 37 11.54 16.74 -4.10
C THR A 37 11.08 16.39 -2.69
N ASP A 38 9.88 15.83 -2.55
CA ASP A 38 9.16 15.53 -1.31
C ASP A 38 8.79 14.03 -1.23
N LEU A 39 9.69 13.18 -1.73
CA LEU A 39 9.59 11.74 -1.57
C LEU A 39 9.98 11.34 -0.15
N MET A 40 9.15 10.47 0.44
CA MET A 40 9.45 9.76 1.67
C MET A 40 9.70 8.29 1.35
N ASP A 41 10.85 7.78 1.78
CA ASP A 41 11.15 6.35 1.80
C ASP A 41 10.45 5.70 3.00
N MET A 42 9.62 4.69 2.70
CA MET A 42 8.84 3.97 3.67
C MET A 42 9.27 2.51 3.69
N ASN A 43 9.41 1.95 4.89
CA ASN A 43 9.74 0.55 5.08
C ASN A 43 8.72 -0.11 5.99
N CYS A 44 8.09 -1.19 5.51
CA CYS A 44 7.16 -1.95 6.32
C CYS A 44 7.91 -2.92 7.24
N TYR A 45 7.80 -2.74 8.55
CA TYR A 45 8.46 -3.64 9.52
C TYR A 45 7.86 -5.06 9.55
N VAL A 46 6.66 -5.26 8.98
CA VAL A 46 5.97 -6.57 8.96
C VAL A 46 6.40 -7.43 7.77
N CYS A 47 6.46 -6.85 6.57
CA CYS A 47 6.78 -7.60 5.34
C CYS A 47 8.07 -7.15 4.66
N THR A 48 8.84 -6.26 5.29
CA THR A 48 10.11 -5.71 4.83
C THR A 48 10.07 -5.01 3.46
N ALA A 49 8.87 -4.73 2.93
CA ALA A 49 8.72 -4.03 1.66
C ALA A 49 9.12 -2.56 1.81
N SER A 50 9.99 -2.11 0.93
CA SER A 50 10.34 -0.71 0.72
C SER A 50 9.45 -0.12 -0.36
N TYR A 51 8.94 1.09 -0.13
CA TYR A 51 8.07 1.80 -1.06
C TYR A 51 8.18 3.31 -0.82
N TYR A 52 7.80 4.10 -1.82
CA TYR A 52 7.78 5.54 -1.67
C TYR A 52 6.38 6.09 -1.48
N THR A 53 6.30 7.18 -0.73
CA THR A 53 5.12 8.06 -0.66
C THR A 53 5.54 9.51 -0.83
N ARG A 54 4.58 10.42 -0.98
CA ARG A 54 4.79 11.87 -0.94
C ARG A 54 4.54 12.40 0.48
N GLU A 55 5.30 13.40 0.92
CA GLU A 55 5.10 14.07 2.22
C GLU A 55 3.71 14.67 2.36
N GLY A 56 3.19 15.31 1.30
CA GLY A 56 1.89 15.96 1.30
C GLY A 56 0.70 15.02 1.16
N GLU A 57 0.92 13.76 0.78
CA GLU A 57 -0.15 12.80 0.51
C GLU A 57 0.22 11.36 0.92
N PRO A 58 0.57 11.13 2.20
CA PRO A 58 1.03 9.84 2.67
C PRO A 58 -0.08 8.78 2.65
N ILE A 59 0.29 7.53 2.35
CA ILE A 59 -0.55 6.38 2.68
C ILE A 59 -0.26 5.88 4.11
N PRO A 60 -1.28 5.57 4.92
CA PRO A 60 -1.10 5.15 6.32
C PRO A 60 -0.89 3.64 6.49
N PHE A 61 -0.76 2.90 5.39
CA PHE A 61 -0.61 1.45 5.39
C PHE A 61 0.43 1.00 4.35
N CYS A 62 0.94 -0.22 4.51
CA CYS A 62 1.86 -0.82 3.55
C CYS A 62 1.12 -1.28 2.28
N PRO A 63 1.50 -0.82 1.08
CA PRO A 63 0.83 -1.17 -0.17
C PRO A 63 1.07 -2.62 -0.61
N ASN A 64 2.01 -3.32 0.03
CA ASN A 64 2.32 -4.73 -0.23
C ASN A 64 1.49 -5.69 0.64
N CYS A 65 1.29 -5.40 1.93
CA CYS A 65 0.64 -6.34 2.86
C CYS A 65 -0.61 -5.79 3.58
N GLY A 66 -0.95 -4.53 3.39
CA GLY A 66 -2.10 -3.86 4.01
C GLY A 66 -1.92 -3.51 5.49
N HIS A 67 -0.72 -3.71 6.05
CA HIS A 67 -0.45 -3.42 7.46
C HIS A 67 -0.49 -1.91 7.76
N TRP A 68 -1.17 -1.52 8.83
CA TRP A 68 -1.27 -0.14 9.30
C TRP A 68 -0.29 0.11 10.44
N ASP A 69 0.46 1.21 10.37
CA ASP A 69 1.34 1.57 11.47
C ASP A 69 0.54 2.23 12.60
N ARG A 70 0.69 1.73 13.84
CA ARG A 70 0.13 2.30 15.08
C ARG A 70 -1.38 2.55 15.11
N LYS A 71 -2.17 1.93 14.21
CA LYS A 71 -3.62 2.10 14.15
C LYS A 71 -4.33 0.75 14.19
N ARG A 72 -5.33 0.65 15.06
CA ARG A 72 -6.23 -0.50 15.23
C ARG A 72 -7.66 -0.04 14.93
N PHE A 73 -8.47 -0.91 14.35
CA PHE A 73 -9.85 -0.61 13.98
C PHE A 73 -10.79 -1.59 14.67
N ASN A 74 -11.63 -1.08 15.57
CA ASN A 74 -12.53 -1.95 16.34
C ASN A 74 -13.84 -2.22 15.60
N ALA A 75 -14.16 -1.40 14.60
CA ALA A 75 -15.35 -1.51 13.76
C ALA A 75 -14.98 -1.44 12.27
N GLN A 76 -15.78 -2.13 11.44
CA GLN A 76 -15.53 -2.20 10.00
C GLN A 76 -15.66 -0.80 9.36
N GLU A 77 -16.59 0.01 9.87
CA GLU A 77 -16.87 1.36 9.41
C GLU A 77 -15.67 2.29 9.60
N GLU A 78 -14.88 2.09 10.67
CA GLU A 78 -13.70 2.90 10.95
C GLU A 78 -12.59 2.71 9.91
N ILE A 79 -12.36 1.46 9.49
CA ILE A 79 -11.36 1.18 8.45
C ILE A 79 -11.87 1.60 7.07
N VAL A 80 -13.17 1.43 6.78
CA VAL A 80 -13.78 1.94 5.55
C VAL A 80 -13.63 3.46 5.43
N GLU A 81 -13.89 4.19 6.51
CA GLU A 81 -13.70 5.65 6.53
C GLU A 81 -12.23 6.03 6.32
N ALA A 82 -11.31 5.32 6.98
CA ALA A 82 -9.88 5.58 6.84
C ALA A 82 -9.34 5.31 5.43
N LEU A 83 -9.96 4.37 4.70
CA LEU A 83 -9.63 4.03 3.32
C LEU A 83 -10.39 4.88 2.28
N ARG A 84 -11.25 5.80 2.70
CA ARG A 84 -11.99 6.65 1.77
C ARG A 84 -11.05 7.48 0.90
N GLY A 85 -11.26 7.40 -0.42
CA GLY A 85 -10.46 8.10 -1.42
C GLY A 85 -9.09 7.46 -1.68
N GLN A 86 -8.83 6.27 -1.11
CA GLN A 86 -7.63 5.51 -1.38
C GLN A 86 -7.69 4.92 -2.78
N ASP A 87 -6.70 5.23 -3.61
CA ASP A 87 -6.46 4.50 -4.84
C ASP A 87 -6.06 3.07 -4.49
N PHE A 88 -6.48 2.09 -5.28
CA PHE A 88 -6.07 0.68 -5.19
C PHE A 88 -5.73 0.12 -6.58
N GLY A 89 -5.60 1.00 -7.58
CA GLY A 89 -5.39 0.64 -8.98
C GLY A 89 -4.14 -0.21 -9.21
N TRP A 90 -3.11 -0.06 -8.37
CA TRP A 90 -1.86 -0.83 -8.48
C TRP A 90 -2.08 -2.34 -8.28
N LEU A 91 -3.11 -2.74 -7.53
CA LEU A 91 -3.41 -4.15 -7.27
C LEU A 91 -3.82 -4.90 -8.56
N LYS A 92 -4.31 -4.18 -9.58
CA LYS A 92 -4.62 -4.78 -10.89
C LYS A 92 -3.39 -5.42 -11.53
N GLY A 93 -2.20 -4.83 -11.35
CA GLY A 93 -0.95 -5.37 -11.88
C GLY A 93 -0.50 -6.67 -11.20
N THR A 94 -0.94 -6.91 -9.96
CA THR A 94 -0.57 -8.10 -9.18
C THR A 94 -1.65 -9.20 -9.18
N GLY A 95 -2.84 -8.90 -9.73
CA GLY A 95 -3.99 -9.80 -9.69
C GLY A 95 -4.67 -9.86 -8.31
N ASN A 96 -4.25 -9.02 -7.36
CA ASN A 96 -4.84 -8.95 -6.03
C ASN A 96 -6.02 -7.96 -5.97
N LYS A 97 -6.80 -8.05 -4.90
CA LYS A 97 -7.91 -7.16 -4.56
C LYS A 97 -7.83 -6.81 -3.07
N PRO A 98 -8.35 -5.65 -2.66
CA PRO A 98 -8.43 -5.28 -1.26
C PRO A 98 -9.57 -6.04 -0.56
N PHE A 99 -9.27 -6.52 0.64
CA PHE A 99 -10.22 -7.18 1.54
C PHE A 99 -10.08 -6.58 2.94
N LEU A 100 -11.22 -6.43 3.61
CA LEU A 100 -11.29 -6.18 5.03
C LEU A 100 -11.44 -7.52 5.75
N VAL A 101 -10.58 -7.78 6.72
CA VAL A 101 -10.59 -9.02 7.50
C VAL A 101 -10.70 -8.71 8.98
N GLN A 102 -11.41 -9.54 9.73
CA GLN A 102 -11.47 -9.46 11.18
C GLN A 102 -10.67 -10.60 11.80
N THR A 103 -9.78 -10.31 12.75
CA THR A 103 -8.97 -11.34 13.43
C THR A 103 -9.74 -12.06 14.54
N TRP A 104 -9.37 -13.32 14.82
CA TRP A 104 -9.98 -14.10 15.91
C TRP A 104 -9.59 -13.61 17.31
N SER A 105 -8.31 -13.30 17.52
CA SER A 105 -7.74 -12.95 18.83
C SER A 105 -8.31 -11.63 19.34
N ASP A 106 -8.21 -10.61 18.50
CA ASP A 106 -8.38 -9.22 18.90
C ASP A 106 -9.64 -8.59 18.33
N LYS A 107 -10.36 -9.31 17.46
CA LYS A 107 -11.54 -8.81 16.74
C LYS A 107 -11.28 -7.49 15.99
N ASP A 108 -10.01 -7.23 15.69
CA ASP A 108 -9.52 -6.05 14.99
C ASP A 108 -9.76 -6.20 13.49
N TRP A 109 -10.18 -5.10 12.85
CA TRP A 109 -10.38 -5.01 11.41
C TRP A 109 -9.09 -4.57 10.71
N GLN A 110 -8.68 -5.33 9.71
CA GLN A 110 -7.43 -5.14 9.00
C GLN A 110 -7.65 -5.11 7.49
N LEU A 111 -6.77 -4.43 6.78
CA LEU A 111 -6.68 -4.49 5.33
C LEU A 111 -5.75 -5.63 4.92
N LYS A 112 -6.17 -6.42 3.93
CA LYS A 112 -5.36 -7.46 3.29
C LYS A 112 -5.53 -7.42 1.78
N PHE A 113 -4.53 -7.94 1.08
CA PHE A 113 -4.52 -8.09 -0.38
C PHE A 113 -4.42 -9.57 -0.74
N ALA A 114 -5.34 -10.05 -1.57
CA ALA A 114 -5.35 -11.42 -2.05
C ALA A 114 -6.05 -11.51 -3.42
N PRO A 115 -5.88 -12.60 -4.19
CA PRO A 115 -6.59 -12.77 -5.46
C PRO A 115 -8.12 -12.86 -5.28
N ASP A 116 -8.56 -13.50 -4.19
CA ASP A 116 -9.95 -13.69 -3.83
C ASP A 116 -10.15 -13.85 -2.31
N GLY A 117 -11.39 -13.70 -1.84
CA GLY A 117 -11.76 -13.88 -0.43
C GLY A 117 -11.54 -15.30 0.10
N PRO A 118 -11.92 -16.36 -0.65
CA PRO A 118 -11.68 -17.75 -0.23
C PRO A 118 -10.21 -18.08 0.05
N THR A 119 -9.26 -17.42 -0.61
CA THR A 119 -7.83 -17.56 -0.33
C THR A 119 -7.49 -17.12 1.09
N LEU A 120 -8.12 -16.04 1.58
CA LEU A 120 -7.96 -15.56 2.95
C LEU A 120 -8.71 -16.45 3.96
N ASP A 121 -9.92 -16.91 3.62
CA ASP A 121 -10.68 -17.80 4.51
C ASP A 121 -9.95 -19.13 4.74
N ARG A 122 -9.35 -19.70 3.69
CA ARG A 122 -8.57 -20.95 3.76
C ARG A 122 -7.32 -20.84 4.63
N SER A 123 -6.82 -19.64 4.90
CA SER A 123 -5.66 -19.47 5.80
C SER A 123 -6.01 -19.79 7.25
N GLY A 124 -7.31 -19.83 7.60
CA GLY A 124 -7.80 -20.05 8.96
C GLY A 124 -7.43 -18.93 9.95
N SER A 125 -6.86 -17.82 9.46
CA SER A 125 -6.33 -16.74 10.31
C SER A 125 -7.37 -15.70 10.68
N TYR A 126 -8.50 -15.68 9.96
CA TYR A 126 -9.50 -14.62 10.06
C TYR A 126 -10.87 -15.19 10.45
N GLN A 127 -11.59 -14.42 11.27
CA GLN A 127 -12.96 -14.69 11.65
C GLN A 127 -13.94 -14.28 10.55
N LYS A 128 -13.65 -13.20 9.83
CA LYS A 128 -14.47 -12.68 8.74
C LYS A 128 -13.57 -12.16 7.62
N VAL A 129 -14.04 -12.30 6.39
CA VAL A 129 -13.44 -11.72 5.19
C VAL A 129 -14.54 -11.03 4.39
N VAL A 130 -14.31 -9.76 4.03
CA VAL A 130 -15.25 -8.90 3.31
C VAL A 130 -14.50 -8.22 2.17
N ALA A 131 -15.07 -8.22 0.97
CA ALA A 131 -14.50 -7.44 -0.14
C ALA A 131 -14.61 -5.94 0.18
N TYR A 132 -13.53 -5.18 -0.06
CA TYR A 132 -13.52 -3.73 0.07
C TYR A 132 -13.91 -3.06 -1.24
#